data_AF-A0A3A5WNC2-F1
#
_entry.id   AF-A0A3A5WNC2-F1
#
_cell.length_a   1.000
_cell.length_b   1.000
_cell.length_c   1.000
_cell.angle_alpha   90.00
_cell.angle_beta   90.00
_cell.angle_gamma   90.00
#
_symmetry.space_group_name_H-M   'P 1'
#
loop_
_entity.id
_entity.type
_entity.pdbx_description
1 polymer ?
#
loop_
_entity_poly.entity_id
_entity_poly.type
_entity_poly.pdbx_seq_one_letter_code
_entity_poly.pdbx_strand_id
1 'polypeptide(L)'
;MKKVMLMMAMCLGMFACGNSNAKSNKATEEQPQKDRVEVLYFHGKQRCATCMAIEKNAKEAVEAQFADELKNGTVVFKSIDISKAENEKIAEKYEVTWSSLFICKWKNGKETHENLTEYAFANARTAPDTFKSGVIEKVKTSLK
;
A
#
# COMPACT_ATOMS: atom_id res chain seq x y z
N MET A 1 17.59 65.37 38.34
CA MET A 1 18.42 65.58 37.13
C MET A 1 17.68 64.91 35.97
N LYS A 2 16.89 65.67 35.19
CA LYS A 2 17.16 66.03 33.78
C LYS A 2 17.70 64.81 33.00
N LYS A 3 17.00 64.22 32.03
CA LYS A 3 16.39 64.86 30.86
C LYS A 3 15.18 64.07 30.35
N VAL A 4 14.14 64.83 30.05
CA VAL A 4 13.05 64.52 29.13
C VAL A 4 13.62 64.55 27.71
N MET A 5 13.29 63.59 26.86
CA MET A 5 13.33 63.78 25.42
C MET A 5 12.08 63.15 24.81
N LEU A 6 11.37 64.01 24.09
CA LEU A 6 10.03 63.89 23.56
C LEU A 6 10.12 63.65 22.03
N MET A 7 9.03 63.11 21.46
CA MET A 7 8.67 63.00 20.03
C MET A 7 9.26 61.79 19.28
N MET A 8 8.47 61.01 18.54
CA MET A 8 7.52 61.45 17.52
C MET A 8 6.29 60.52 17.45
N ALA A 9 5.11 61.12 17.29
CA ALA A 9 3.86 60.45 16.96
C ALA A 9 3.81 60.08 15.47
N MET A 10 3.22 58.93 15.12
CA MET A 10 2.37 58.84 13.92
C MET A 10 1.37 57.68 14.03
N CYS A 11 0.18 57.95 13.52
CA CYS A 11 -1.09 57.30 13.81
C CYS A 11 -1.36 56.00 13.02
N LEU A 12 -2.18 55.15 13.66
CA LEU A 12 -3.31 54.38 13.13
C LEU A 12 -3.13 53.54 11.84
N GLY A 13 -3.15 52.22 12.05
CA GLY A 13 -3.72 51.26 11.10
C GLY A 13 -4.52 50.21 11.88
N MET A 14 -5.85 50.30 11.88
CA MET A 14 -6.75 49.21 12.26
C MET A 14 -7.15 48.44 11.01
N PHE A 15 -6.81 47.17 10.92
CA PHE A 15 -7.42 46.07 10.12
C PHE A 15 -6.65 44.80 10.56
N ALA A 16 -7.15 43.58 10.70
CA ALA A 16 -8.45 42.93 10.85
C ALA A 16 -8.13 41.45 11.22
N CYS A 17 -9.13 40.68 11.61
CA CYS A 17 -9.12 39.29 12.10
C CYS A 17 -8.05 38.33 11.51
N GLY A 18 -7.47 37.50 12.38
CA GLY A 18 -6.63 36.37 11.99
C GLY A 18 -6.69 35.22 13.00
N ASN A 19 -7.74 34.40 12.87
CA ASN A 19 -8.01 33.17 13.61
C ASN A 19 -6.82 32.19 13.57
N SER A 20 -6.16 31.98 14.71
CA SER A 20 -5.01 31.09 14.82
C SER A 20 -5.42 29.65 15.18
N ASN A 21 -5.00 28.72 14.31
CA ASN A 21 -4.76 27.30 14.56
C ASN A 21 -5.97 26.39 14.80
N ALA A 22 -6.84 26.29 13.78
CA ALA A 22 -7.43 24.99 13.47
C ALA A 22 -6.39 24.14 12.72
N LYS A 23 -5.87 23.13 13.40
CA LYS A 23 -5.04 22.06 12.85
C LYS A 23 -5.82 21.45 11.68
N SER A 24 -5.47 21.84 10.46
CA SER A 24 -5.97 21.20 9.24
C SER A 24 -5.38 19.79 9.21
N ASN A 25 -6.11 18.83 9.77
CA ASN A 25 -6.06 17.47 9.26
C ASN A 25 -6.51 17.58 7.80
N LYS A 26 -5.54 17.71 6.88
CA LYS A 26 -5.74 17.25 5.51
C LYS A 26 -6.02 15.75 5.63
N ALA A 27 -7.29 15.41 5.76
CA ALA A 27 -7.77 14.15 5.24
C ALA A 27 -7.31 14.13 3.79
N THR A 28 -6.34 13.28 3.50
CA THR A 28 -6.08 12.87 2.12
C THR A 28 -7.42 12.35 1.61
N GLU A 29 -8.09 13.13 0.75
CA GLU A 29 -9.17 12.58 -0.07
C GLU A 29 -8.54 11.42 -0.83
N GLU A 30 -8.82 10.19 -0.38
CA GLU A 30 -8.52 9.00 -1.14
C GLU A 30 -9.31 9.13 -2.44
N GLN A 31 -8.58 9.42 -3.53
CA GLN A 31 -9.09 9.24 -4.87
C GLN A 31 -9.76 7.86 -4.93
N PRO A 32 -10.98 7.75 -5.48
CA PRO A 32 -11.71 6.49 -5.49
C PRO A 32 -10.81 5.42 -6.10
N GLN A 33 -10.47 4.43 -5.26
CA GLN A 33 -9.60 3.33 -5.64
C GLN A 33 -10.22 2.63 -6.86
N LYS A 34 -9.56 2.73 -8.02
CA LYS A 34 -10.00 2.08 -9.26
C LYS A 34 -10.16 0.59 -9.04
N ASP A 35 -11.21 0.03 -9.67
CA ASP A 35 -11.45 -1.42 -9.72
C ASP A 35 -10.23 -2.14 -10.29
N ARG A 36 -9.70 -3.10 -9.53
CA ARG A 36 -8.51 -3.89 -9.89
C ARG A 36 -8.34 -5.08 -8.97
N VAL A 37 -7.47 -5.98 -9.36
CA VAL A 37 -6.94 -7.06 -8.52
C VAL A 37 -5.49 -6.76 -8.17
N GLU A 38 -5.12 -6.88 -6.90
CA GLU A 38 -3.74 -6.75 -6.45
C GLU A 38 -3.24 -8.09 -5.90
N VAL A 39 -2.04 -8.50 -6.33
CA VAL A 39 -1.29 -9.60 -5.74
C VAL A 39 -0.22 -8.98 -4.85
N LEU A 40 -0.42 -9.05 -3.54
CA LEU A 40 0.45 -8.43 -2.55
C LEU A 40 1.31 -9.50 -1.90
N TYR A 41 2.62 -9.43 -2.15
CA TYR A 41 3.60 -10.26 -1.48
C TYR A 41 4.35 -9.42 -0.45
N PHE A 42 4.13 -9.71 0.83
CA PHE A 42 4.85 -9.10 1.94
C PHE A 42 6.09 -9.91 2.28
N HIS A 43 7.17 -9.25 2.67
CA HIS A 43 8.37 -9.91 3.14
C HIS A 43 9.15 -9.05 4.15
N GLY A 44 9.87 -9.70 5.05
CA GLY A 44 10.87 -9.05 5.89
C GLY A 44 12.21 -8.85 5.16
N LYS A 45 13.15 -8.19 5.84
CA LYS A 45 14.53 -8.00 5.36
C LYS A 45 15.29 -9.32 5.21
N GLN A 46 15.11 -10.24 6.16
CA GLN A 46 15.70 -11.57 6.13
C GLN A 46 14.71 -12.54 5.47
N ARG A 47 15.17 -13.27 4.44
CA ARG A 47 14.29 -14.10 3.61
C ARG A 47 14.86 -15.50 3.48
N CYS A 48 14.07 -16.50 3.84
CA CYS A 48 14.43 -17.89 3.62
C CYS A 48 14.20 -18.30 2.15
N ALA A 49 14.73 -19.46 1.75
CA ALA A 49 14.55 -19.98 0.40
C ALA A 49 13.08 -20.09 -0.04
N THR A 50 12.18 -20.41 0.90
CA THR A 50 10.73 -20.48 0.62
C THR A 50 10.14 -19.10 0.35
N CYS A 51 10.55 -18.07 1.11
CA CYS A 51 10.12 -16.69 0.85
C CYS A 51 10.50 -16.24 -0.57
N MET A 52 11.75 -16.51 -0.98
CA MET A 52 12.21 -16.17 -2.33
C MET A 52 11.44 -16.94 -3.41
N ALA A 53 11.13 -18.22 -3.17
CA ALA A 53 10.35 -19.03 -4.10
C ALA A 53 8.90 -18.53 -4.25
N ILE A 54 8.25 -18.11 -3.15
CA ILE A 54 6.89 -17.54 -3.18
C ILE A 54 6.86 -16.31 -4.09
N GLU A 55 7.75 -15.34 -3.85
CA GLU A 55 7.78 -14.11 -4.65
C GLU A 55 8.05 -14.42 -6.12
N LYS A 56 9.12 -15.18 -6.40
CA LYS A 56 9.52 -15.50 -7.76
C LYS A 56 8.37 -16.16 -8.52
N ASN A 57 7.79 -17.22 -7.96
CA ASN A 57 6.77 -17.99 -8.66
C ASN A 57 5.44 -17.23 -8.78
N ALA A 58 5.04 -16.44 -7.77
CA ALA A 58 3.85 -15.62 -7.85
C ALA A 58 4.00 -14.52 -8.92
N LYS A 59 5.16 -13.86 -8.94
CA LYS A 59 5.49 -12.85 -9.95
C LYS A 59 5.47 -13.45 -11.35
N GLU A 60 6.16 -14.58 -11.56
CA GLU A 60 6.18 -15.28 -12.85
C GLU A 60 4.78 -15.70 -13.32
N ALA A 61 3.95 -16.21 -12.40
CA ALA A 61 2.57 -16.60 -12.72
C ALA A 61 1.74 -15.39 -13.19
N VAL A 62 1.88 -14.26 -12.50
CA VAL A 62 1.12 -13.05 -12.80
C VAL A 62 1.59 -12.41 -14.10
N GLU A 63 2.91 -12.27 -14.29
CA GLU A 63 3.51 -11.73 -15.51
C GLU A 63 3.20 -12.56 -16.75
N ALA A 64 3.19 -13.89 -16.62
CA ALA A 64 2.93 -14.79 -17.76
C ALA A 64 1.46 -14.82 -18.20
N GLN A 65 0.51 -14.73 -17.26
CA GLN A 65 -0.92 -14.92 -17.56
C GLN A 65 -1.72 -13.62 -17.67
N PHE A 66 -1.25 -12.53 -17.08
CA PHE A 66 -2.01 -11.27 -16.97
C PHE A 66 -1.22 -10.07 -17.51
N ALA A 67 -0.43 -10.26 -18.56
CA ALA A 67 0.44 -9.22 -19.12
C ALA A 67 -0.35 -7.98 -19.58
N ASP A 68 -1.53 -8.18 -20.17
CA ASP A 68 -2.38 -7.08 -20.64
C ASP A 68 -3.04 -6.34 -19.46
N GLU A 69 -3.51 -7.07 -18.45
CA GLU A 69 -4.07 -6.53 -17.21
C GLU A 69 -3.02 -5.80 -16.36
N LEU A 70 -1.79 -6.28 -16.35
CA LEU A 70 -0.66 -5.57 -15.76
C LEU A 70 -0.39 -4.26 -16.49
N LYS A 71 -0.42 -4.29 -17.83
CA LYS A 71 -0.17 -3.11 -18.67
C LYS A 71 -1.26 -2.05 -18.51
N ASN A 72 -2.52 -2.46 -18.37
CA ASN A 72 -3.65 -1.54 -18.21
C ASN A 72 -3.99 -1.21 -16.74
N GLY A 73 -3.37 -1.90 -15.79
CA GLY A 73 -3.50 -1.67 -14.35
C GLY A 73 -4.70 -2.35 -13.67
N THR A 74 -5.44 -3.22 -14.37
CA THR A 74 -6.50 -4.02 -13.74
C THR A 74 -5.96 -5.19 -12.91
N VAL A 75 -4.72 -5.60 -13.14
CA VAL A 75 -3.93 -6.45 -12.23
C VAL A 75 -2.68 -5.69 -11.80
N VAL A 76 -2.32 -5.77 -10.52
CA VAL A 76 -1.10 -5.18 -9.98
C VAL A 76 -0.38 -6.19 -9.11
N PHE A 77 0.91 -6.42 -9.35
CA PHE A 77 1.76 -7.19 -8.45
C PHE A 77 2.62 -6.24 -7.61
N LYS A 78 2.65 -6.41 -6.29
CA LYS A 78 3.50 -5.62 -5.38
C LYS A 78 4.30 -6.54 -4.47
N SER A 79 5.61 -6.30 -4.41
CA SER A 79 6.49 -6.85 -3.39
C SER A 79 6.74 -5.78 -2.33
N ILE A 80 6.40 -6.07 -1.08
CA ILE A 80 6.30 -5.09 0.01
C ILE A 80 7.25 -5.51 1.13
N ASP A 81 8.31 -4.73 1.31
CA ASP A 81 9.24 -4.88 2.42
C ASP A 81 8.66 -4.26 3.69
N ILE A 82 8.17 -5.10 4.60
CA ILE A 82 7.53 -4.66 5.86
C ILE A 82 8.51 -4.06 6.86
N SER A 83 9.82 -4.12 6.60
CA SER A 83 10.82 -3.46 7.45
C SER A 83 11.00 -1.97 7.15
N LYS A 84 10.36 -1.46 6.08
CA LYS A 84 10.41 -0.05 5.71
C LYS A 84 9.25 0.71 6.34
N ALA A 85 9.55 1.87 6.94
CA ALA A 85 8.55 2.74 7.57
C ALA A 85 7.42 3.18 6.62
N GLU A 86 7.71 3.36 5.33
CA GLU A 86 6.70 3.67 4.31
C GLU A 86 5.62 2.59 4.14
N ASN A 87 5.92 1.35 4.54
CA ASN A 87 5.02 0.19 4.43
C ASN A 87 4.35 -0.19 5.76
N GLU A 88 4.59 0.55 6.85
CA GLU A 88 4.05 0.23 8.18
C GLU A 88 2.51 0.17 8.17
N LYS A 89 1.86 1.20 7.61
CA LYS A 89 0.39 1.25 7.53
C LYS A 89 -0.23 0.10 6.74
N ILE A 90 0.42 -0.32 5.64
CA ILE A 90 -0.09 -1.43 4.85
C ILE A 90 0.19 -2.76 5.55
N ALA A 91 1.34 -2.90 6.24
CA ALA A 91 1.62 -4.08 7.04
C ALA A 91 0.60 -4.25 8.19
N GLU A 92 0.29 -3.16 8.89
CA GLU A 92 -0.75 -3.14 9.94
C GLU A 92 -2.13 -3.48 9.38
N LYS A 93 -2.52 -2.90 8.24
CA LYS A 93 -3.81 -3.17 7.59
C LYS A 93 -4.06 -4.65 7.30
N TYR A 94 -3.03 -5.38 6.88
CA TYR A 94 -3.12 -6.82 6.62
C TYR A 94 -2.67 -7.68 7.81
N GLU A 95 -2.36 -7.05 8.95
CA GLU A 95 -1.87 -7.70 10.18
C GLU A 95 -0.65 -8.62 9.93
N VAL A 96 0.23 -8.21 9.01
CA VAL A 96 1.39 -9.01 8.61
C VAL A 96 2.64 -8.65 9.40
N THR A 97 3.24 -9.65 10.03
CA THR A 97 4.52 -9.54 10.75
C THR A 97 5.65 -10.35 10.12
N TRP A 98 5.34 -11.08 9.04
CA TRP A 98 6.23 -12.00 8.34
C TRP A 98 5.84 -12.12 6.87
N SER A 99 6.57 -12.93 6.11
CA SER A 99 6.30 -13.09 4.68
C SER A 99 4.92 -13.68 4.45
N SER A 100 4.13 -13.04 3.60
CA SER A 100 2.72 -13.38 3.37
C SER A 100 2.32 -13.10 1.93
N LEU A 101 1.31 -13.81 1.42
CA LEU A 101 0.79 -13.61 0.06
C LEU A 101 -0.72 -13.40 0.11
N PHE A 102 -1.20 -12.33 -0.51
CA PHE A 102 -2.61 -11.99 -0.59
C PHE A 102 -3.05 -11.73 -2.02
N ILE A 103 -4.32 -12.05 -2.30
CA ILE A 103 -5.04 -11.62 -3.50
C ILE A 103 -6.15 -10.68 -3.04
N CYS A 104 -6.07 -9.42 -3.46
CA CYS A 104 -6.99 -8.37 -3.08
C CYS A 104 -7.82 -7.96 -4.29
N LYS A 105 -9.14 -7.87 -4.12
CA LYS A 105 -10.06 -7.33 -5.11
C LYS A 105 -10.58 -5.99 -4.63
N TRP A 106 -10.42 -4.97 -5.46
CA TRP A 106 -11.02 -3.66 -5.29
C TRP A 106 -12.19 -3.53 -6.25
N LYS A 107 -13.36 -3.21 -5.71
CA LYS A 107 -14.58 -2.95 -6.48
C LYS A 107 -15.38 -1.82 -5.84
N ASN A 108 -15.67 -0.76 -6.58
CA ASN A 108 -16.38 0.43 -6.10
C ASN A 108 -15.76 1.00 -4.81
N GLY A 109 -14.42 1.08 -4.76
CA GLY A 109 -13.69 1.56 -3.59
C GLY A 109 -13.65 0.62 -2.38
N LYS A 110 -14.33 -0.53 -2.43
CA LYS A 110 -14.32 -1.54 -1.36
C LYS A 110 -13.32 -2.65 -1.67
N GLU A 111 -12.53 -3.01 -0.67
CA GLU A 111 -11.62 -4.15 -0.75
C GLU A 111 -12.26 -5.43 -0.17
N THR A 112 -11.97 -6.55 -0.81
CA THR A 112 -12.02 -7.89 -0.22
C THR A 112 -10.70 -8.59 -0.52
N HIS A 113 -10.18 -9.39 0.40
CA HIS A 113 -8.92 -10.11 0.17
C HIS A 113 -9.00 -11.57 0.61
N GLU A 114 -8.15 -12.39 -0.01
CA GLU A 114 -7.89 -13.77 0.39
C GLU A 114 -6.42 -13.90 0.80
N ASN A 115 -6.19 -14.51 1.97
CA ASN A 115 -4.85 -14.82 2.46
C ASN A 115 -4.41 -16.19 1.92
N LEU A 116 -3.40 -16.20 1.05
CA LEU A 116 -2.82 -17.41 0.45
C LEU A 116 -1.52 -17.82 1.12
N THR A 117 -1.18 -17.28 2.29
CA THR A 117 0.13 -17.51 2.92
C THR A 117 0.40 -18.99 3.19
N GLU A 118 -0.53 -19.71 3.83
CA GLU A 118 -0.36 -21.14 4.10
C GLU A 118 -0.19 -21.95 2.81
N TYR A 119 -1.05 -21.70 1.83
CA TYR A 119 -0.97 -22.32 0.50
C TYR A 119 0.38 -22.06 -0.17
N ALA A 120 0.88 -20.82 -0.10
CA ALA A 120 2.15 -20.41 -0.68
C ALA A 120 3.32 -21.13 -0.03
N PHE A 121 3.37 -21.19 1.30
CA PHE A 121 4.43 -21.90 2.02
C PHE A 121 4.40 -23.41 1.79
N ALA A 122 3.21 -24.00 1.65
CA ALA A 122 3.06 -25.43 1.39
C ALA A 122 3.54 -25.85 -0.01
N ASN A 123 3.41 -24.98 -1.03
CA ASN A 123 3.55 -25.38 -2.43
C ASN A 123 4.70 -24.70 -3.18
N ALA A 124 5.12 -23.48 -2.82
CA ALA A 124 5.99 -22.67 -3.69
C ALA A 124 7.34 -23.31 -4.03
N ARG A 125 7.89 -24.18 -3.17
CA ARG A 125 9.15 -24.91 -3.44
C ARG A 125 8.94 -26.34 -3.92
N THR A 126 7.96 -27.02 -3.35
CA THR A 126 7.72 -28.46 -3.49
C THR A 126 6.84 -28.79 -4.69
N ALA A 127 5.93 -27.88 -5.05
CA ALA A 127 5.00 -28.01 -6.15
C ALA A 127 4.79 -26.64 -6.85
N PRO A 128 5.83 -26.10 -7.50
CA PRO A 128 5.79 -24.74 -8.05
C PRO A 128 4.70 -24.57 -9.13
N ASP A 129 4.44 -25.56 -9.96
CA ASP A 129 3.40 -25.48 -10.99
C ASP A 129 1.99 -25.48 -10.38
N THR A 130 1.77 -26.27 -9.33
CA THR A 130 0.54 -26.23 -8.53
C THR A 130 0.37 -24.83 -7.94
N PHE A 131 1.40 -24.30 -7.28
CA PHE A 131 1.39 -22.97 -6.68
C PHE A 131 1.04 -21.88 -7.71
N LYS A 132 1.71 -21.87 -8.86
CA LYS A 132 1.44 -20.92 -9.94
C LYS A 132 0.00 -21.02 -10.43
N SER A 133 -0.48 -22.24 -10.67
CA SER A 133 -1.85 -22.49 -11.13
C SER A 133 -2.90 -21.97 -10.15
N GLY A 134 -2.69 -22.17 -8.84
CA GLY A 134 -3.58 -21.63 -7.82
C GLY A 134 -3.57 -20.11 -7.78
N VAL A 135 -2.41 -19.45 -7.86
CA VAL A 135 -2.34 -17.98 -7.94
C VAL A 135 -3.10 -17.47 -9.17
N ILE A 136 -2.90 -18.10 -10.34
CA ILE A 136 -3.58 -17.74 -11.59
C ILE A 136 -5.10 -17.88 -11.45
N GLU A 137 -5.57 -19.00 -10.91
CA GLU A 137 -7.01 -19.24 -10.72
C GLU A 137 -7.64 -18.18 -9.81
N LYS A 138 -6.96 -17.84 -8.70
CA LYS A 138 -7.44 -16.83 -7.75
C LYS A 138 -7.51 -15.46 -8.38
N VAL A 139 -6.46 -15.00 -9.07
CA VAL A 139 -6.48 -13.72 -9.80
C VAL A 139 -7.60 -13.69 -10.85
N LYS A 140 -7.70 -14.74 -11.68
CA LYS A 140 -8.73 -14.86 -12.72
C LYS A 140 -10.14 -14.83 -12.15
N THR A 141 -10.36 -15.43 -10.99
CA THR A 141 -11.65 -15.41 -10.30
C THR A 141 -11.95 -14.03 -9.72
N SER A 142 -10.95 -13.36 -9.16
CA SER A 142 -11.10 -12.00 -8.62
C SER A 142 -11.40 -10.95 -9.70
N LEU A 143 -10.97 -11.17 -10.94
CA LEU A 143 -11.24 -10.29 -12.09
C LEU A 143 -12.70 -10.31 -12.59
N LYS A 144 -13.48 -11.34 -12.25
CA LYS A 144 -14.91 -11.46 -12.61
C LYS A 144 -15.79 -10.63 -11.68
#